data_AF-A0A522KLF6-F1
#
_entry.id   AF-A0A522KLF6-F1
#
_cell.length_a   1.000
_cell.length_b   1.000
_cell.length_c   1.000
_cell.angle_alpha   90.00
_cell.angle_beta   90.00
_cell.angle_gamma   90.00
#
_symmetry.space_group_name_H-M   'P 1'
#
loop_
_entity.id
_entity.type
_entity.pdbx_description
1 polymer ?
#
loop_
_entity_poly.entity_id
_entity_poly.type
_entity_poly.pdbx_seq_one_letter_code
_entity_poly.pdbx_strand_id
1 'polypeptide(L)'
;MLTLAPRPRAATLRRARGDPAHPDAATVKDSQTLADRIEDLLPQTQCTKCGYNGCRPYAEAIAAGTASYNQCPPGGAEGVARLAKLLGKPVIPINPVNGAERPRPVAFIDESLCIGCTLCMQACPVDAIVGAPKQMHTIVKDLCTGCDLCVAPCPVDCIAMIPITGTATGWDAWTQEQADEARVRYGRREARLASERDAAEARAAARRAAASPASSPASSEAASAASAASSAGSTATAPGAATPGSDAEAKKKAIIEAALERARRKKAEMAERGVGPRNTENVSADVQAQIDAAEARRHRLGVGESAQNGEPAPAPHRDNTRGNDDDTPA
;
A
#
# COMPACT_ATOMS: atom_id res chain seq x y z
N MET A 1 57.16 41.74 -51.69
CA MET A 1 56.28 42.89 -51.97
C MET A 1 54.85 42.40 -51.95
N LEU A 2 53.96 43.13 -51.26
CA LEU A 2 52.51 42.88 -51.10
C LEU A 2 52.14 41.61 -50.31
N THR A 3 51.19 41.54 -49.39
CA THR A 3 50.24 42.46 -48.71
C THR A 3 49.34 41.55 -47.85
N LEU A 4 49.03 41.91 -46.60
CA LEU A 4 47.66 42.00 -46.04
C LEU A 4 47.75 42.02 -44.50
N ALA A 5 47.45 43.17 -43.91
CA ALA A 5 47.11 43.28 -42.49
C ALA A 5 45.66 42.80 -42.27
N PRO A 6 45.35 42.06 -41.20
CA PRO A 6 43.96 41.75 -40.87
C PRO A 6 43.27 42.96 -40.21
N ARG A 7 42.10 43.30 -40.74
CA ARG A 7 41.19 44.36 -40.28
C ARG A 7 40.63 44.07 -38.87
N PRO A 8 40.31 45.11 -38.07
CA PRO A 8 39.65 44.92 -36.77
C PRO A 8 38.22 44.40 -36.96
N ARG A 9 37.84 43.38 -36.20
CA ARG A 9 36.48 42.84 -36.19
C ARG A 9 35.53 43.82 -35.50
N ALA A 10 34.50 44.23 -36.25
CA ALA A 10 33.37 45.00 -35.78
C ALA A 10 32.66 44.28 -34.62
N ALA A 11 32.44 45.00 -33.52
CA ALA A 11 31.60 44.58 -32.42
C ALA A 11 30.13 44.55 -32.87
N THR A 12 29.63 43.37 -33.20
CA THR A 12 28.19 43.15 -33.40
C THR A 12 27.49 43.14 -32.05
N LEU A 13 26.77 44.23 -31.76
CA LEU A 13 25.70 44.32 -30.76
C LEU A 13 24.71 43.17 -30.96
N ARG A 14 24.82 42.11 -30.16
CA ARG A 14 23.77 41.10 -30.03
C ARG A 14 22.69 41.66 -29.11
N ARG A 15 21.54 41.99 -29.71
CA ARG A 15 20.26 42.23 -29.04
C ARG A 15 20.02 41.18 -27.96
N ALA A 16 19.88 41.63 -26.72
CA ALA A 16 19.33 40.84 -25.63
C ALA A 16 17.94 40.33 -26.06
N ARG A 17 17.80 39.01 -26.22
CA ARG A 17 16.48 38.39 -26.24
C ARG A 17 16.06 38.31 -24.79
N GLY A 18 14.96 38.97 -24.45
CA GLY A 18 14.37 38.91 -23.12
C GLY A 18 14.10 37.46 -22.76
N ASP A 19 14.61 37.08 -21.59
CA ASP A 19 14.21 35.86 -20.90
C ASP A 19 12.68 35.92 -20.68
N PRO A 20 11.91 34.88 -21.03
CA PRO A 20 10.53 34.81 -20.60
C PRO A 20 10.55 34.71 -19.08
N ALA A 21 10.05 35.76 -18.43
CA ALA A 21 9.86 35.87 -17.00
C ALA A 21 9.42 34.51 -16.42
N HIS A 22 10.32 33.86 -15.69
CA HIS A 22 9.90 32.91 -14.68
C HIS A 22 9.01 33.71 -13.73
N PRO A 23 7.76 33.28 -13.49
CA PRO A 23 7.00 33.91 -12.43
C PRO A 23 7.78 33.66 -11.14
N ASP A 24 8.30 34.74 -10.56
CA ASP A 24 8.64 34.80 -9.15
C ASP A 24 7.38 34.38 -8.38
N ALA A 25 7.26 33.08 -8.10
CA ALA A 25 6.24 32.53 -7.21
C ALA A 25 6.68 32.74 -5.76
N ALA A 26 7.07 33.98 -5.44
CA ALA A 26 7.14 34.46 -4.08
C ALA A 26 5.73 34.90 -3.67
N THR A 27 4.90 33.94 -3.22
CA THR A 27 3.80 34.16 -2.25
C THR A 27 3.09 32.82 -1.91
N VAL A 28 3.81 31.92 -1.22
CA VAL A 28 3.17 30.90 -0.35
C VAL A 28 3.94 30.87 0.97
N LYS A 29 3.77 31.90 1.80
CA LYS A 29 4.06 31.82 3.23
C LYS A 29 2.81 32.28 3.94
N ASP A 30 2.01 31.31 4.39
CA ASP A 30 1.07 31.36 5.53
C ASP A 30 0.13 30.14 5.39
N SER A 31 0.16 29.08 6.21
CA SER A 31 0.88 28.76 7.43
C SER A 31 1.31 27.29 7.35
N GLN A 32 2.61 26.98 7.34
CA GLN A 32 3.03 25.58 7.49
C GLN A 32 2.58 25.08 8.87
N THR A 33 1.86 23.96 8.89
CA THR A 33 1.48 23.30 10.14
C THR A 33 2.73 22.75 10.84
N LEU A 34 2.60 22.41 12.12
CA LEU A 34 3.69 21.71 12.82
C LEU A 34 4.03 20.37 12.14
N ALA A 35 3.02 19.65 11.63
CA ALA A 35 3.21 18.42 10.89
C ALA A 35 4.02 18.63 9.59
N ASP A 36 3.77 19.73 8.86
CA ASP A 36 4.56 20.06 7.65
C ASP A 36 6.04 20.26 8.00
N ARG A 37 6.31 21.07 9.04
CA ARG A 37 7.68 21.35 9.49
C ARG A 37 8.39 20.10 10.02
N ILE A 38 7.66 19.18 10.65
CA ILE A 38 8.20 17.90 11.10
C ILE A 38 8.52 17.02 9.89
N GLU A 39 7.61 16.93 8.92
CA GLU A 39 7.82 16.13 7.72
C GLU A 39 9.06 16.61 6.96
N ASP A 40 9.29 17.94 6.88
CA ASP A 40 10.48 18.59 6.29
C ASP A 40 11.80 18.14 6.92
N LEU A 41 11.76 17.69 8.18
CA LEU A 41 12.93 17.18 8.89
C LEU A 41 13.03 15.65 8.88
N LEU A 42 12.12 14.94 8.20
CA LEU A 42 12.20 13.50 8.02
C LEU A 42 13.00 13.16 6.74
N PRO A 43 13.68 12.00 6.69
CA PRO A 43 14.52 11.62 5.55
C PRO A 43 13.73 11.20 4.30
N GLN A 44 12.39 11.21 4.34
CA GLN A 44 11.51 10.94 3.20
C GLN A 44 11.72 9.57 2.52
N THR A 45 12.23 8.57 3.25
CA THR A 45 12.46 7.23 2.70
C THR A 45 11.18 6.43 2.51
N GLN A 46 10.09 6.79 3.19
CA GLN A 46 8.79 6.09 3.21
C GLN A 46 8.89 4.62 3.63
N CYS A 47 9.90 4.26 4.45
CA CYS A 47 10.24 2.87 4.77
C CYS A 47 9.36 2.18 5.83
N THR A 48 8.40 2.89 6.42
CA THR A 48 7.48 2.40 7.46
C THR A 48 8.11 1.81 8.74
N LYS A 49 9.42 1.97 8.95
CA LYS A 49 10.14 1.42 10.14
C LYS A 49 9.68 2.02 11.47
N CYS A 50 9.13 3.24 11.44
CA CYS A 50 8.51 3.88 12.60
C CYS A 50 7.15 3.27 12.99
N GLY A 51 6.58 2.38 12.17
CA GLY A 51 5.25 1.79 12.38
C GLY A 51 4.11 2.52 11.65
N TYR A 52 4.41 3.64 10.99
CA TYR A 52 3.45 4.40 10.18
C TYR A 52 3.61 4.08 8.69
N ASN A 53 2.54 4.22 7.91
CA ASN A 53 2.51 3.94 6.46
C ASN A 53 3.14 5.05 5.59
N GLY A 54 3.98 5.91 6.17
CA GLY A 54 4.68 6.99 5.46
C GLY A 54 5.28 8.02 6.42
N CYS A 55 6.01 8.98 5.86
CA CYS A 55 6.58 10.09 6.63
C CYS A 55 5.50 11.08 7.11
N ARG A 56 4.50 11.39 6.26
CA ARG A 56 3.39 12.28 6.62
C ARG A 56 2.62 11.82 7.88
N PRO A 57 2.13 10.57 7.97
CA PRO A 57 1.34 10.15 9.13
C PRO A 57 2.17 10.08 10.42
N TYR A 58 3.47 9.78 10.31
CA TYR A 58 4.38 9.88 11.45
C TYR A 58 4.55 11.33 11.92
N ALA A 59 4.72 12.27 10.97
CA ALA A 59 4.84 13.69 11.27
C ALA A 59 3.58 14.25 11.95
N GLU A 60 2.39 13.86 11.48
CA GLU A 60 1.11 14.18 12.10
C GLU A 60 0.99 13.63 13.52
N ALA A 61 1.41 12.38 13.74
CA ALA A 61 1.38 11.76 15.06
C ALA A 61 2.35 12.44 16.05
N ILE A 62 3.53 12.88 15.60
CA ILE A 62 4.43 13.70 16.42
C ILE A 62 3.78 15.05 16.74
N ALA A 63 3.20 15.72 15.74
CA ALA A 63 2.55 17.01 15.91
C ALA A 63 1.36 16.95 16.89
N ALA A 64 0.61 15.85 16.85
CA ALA A 64 -0.49 15.56 17.77
C ALA A 64 -0.03 15.10 19.16
N GLY A 65 1.27 14.82 19.35
CA GLY A 65 1.83 14.32 20.60
C GLY A 65 1.50 12.84 20.88
N THR A 66 1.00 12.10 19.90
CA THR A 66 0.67 10.66 20.02
C THR A 66 1.84 9.75 19.68
N ALA A 67 2.89 10.27 19.04
CA ALA A 67 4.13 9.55 18.75
C ALA A 67 5.36 10.25 19.36
N SER A 68 6.38 9.46 19.67
CA SER A 68 7.70 9.99 20.03
C SER A 68 8.48 10.36 18.77
N TYR A 69 9.35 11.38 18.87
CA TYR A 69 10.14 11.93 17.75
C TYR A 69 11.48 11.19 17.51
N ASN A 70 11.70 10.04 18.15
CA ASN A 70 12.91 9.22 18.05
C ASN A 70 12.68 7.87 17.37
N GLN A 71 11.61 7.70 16.59
CA GLN A 71 11.20 6.41 16.03
C GLN A 71 11.65 6.21 14.57
N CYS A 72 12.48 7.10 14.01
CA CYS A 72 12.93 7.04 12.62
C CYS A 72 14.41 6.63 12.50
N PRO A 73 14.74 5.32 12.39
CA PRO A 73 16.12 4.87 12.24
C PRO A 73 16.86 5.46 11.03
N PRO A 74 16.24 5.63 9.84
CA PRO A 74 16.93 6.27 8.71
C PRO A 74 17.26 7.75 8.95
N GLY A 75 16.54 8.42 9.85
CA GLY A 75 16.85 9.80 10.22
C GLY A 75 18.07 9.91 11.13
N GLY A 76 18.48 8.80 11.76
CA GLY A 76 19.65 8.75 12.63
C GLY A 76 19.55 9.65 13.86
N ALA A 77 20.64 9.73 14.62
CA ALA A 77 20.73 10.59 15.79
C ALA A 77 20.51 12.06 15.44
N GLU A 78 21.01 12.50 14.30
CA GLU A 78 20.84 13.88 13.82
C GLU A 78 19.37 14.20 13.51
N GLY A 79 18.62 13.28 12.89
CA GLY A 79 17.19 13.48 12.65
C GLY A 79 16.42 13.68 13.95
N VAL A 80 16.74 12.91 15.00
CA VAL A 80 16.15 13.11 16.33
C VAL A 80 16.51 14.48 16.89
N ALA A 81 17.77 14.92 16.74
CA ALA A 81 18.21 16.24 17.20
C ALA A 81 17.50 17.39 16.46
N ARG A 82 17.33 17.28 15.14
CA ARG A 82 16.58 18.24 14.31
C ARG A 82 15.13 18.36 14.77
N LEU A 83 14.46 17.24 15.01
CA LEU A 83 13.09 17.20 15.51
C LEU A 83 12.97 17.73 16.95
N ALA A 84 13.89 17.34 17.84
CA ALA A 84 13.94 17.82 19.22
C ALA A 84 14.05 19.35 19.27
N LYS A 85 14.93 19.93 18.45
CA LYS A 85 15.10 21.38 18.30
C LYS A 85 13.80 22.06 17.83
N LEU A 86 13.13 21.48 16.82
CA LEU A 86 11.86 21.99 16.31
C LEU A 86 10.76 21.98 17.38
N LEU A 87 10.71 20.93 18.19
CA LEU A 87 9.69 20.70 19.22
C LEU A 87 10.00 21.36 20.57
N GLY A 88 11.20 21.92 20.75
CA GLY A 88 11.65 22.42 22.06
C GLY A 88 11.83 21.32 23.11
N LYS A 89 12.21 20.10 22.69
CA LYS A 89 12.38 18.92 23.54
C LYS A 89 13.87 18.55 23.67
N PRO A 90 14.29 17.81 24.72
CA PRO A 90 15.66 17.31 24.82
C PRO A 90 16.00 16.34 23.69
N VAL A 91 17.28 16.15 23.37
CA VAL A 91 17.69 15.09 22.44
C VAL A 91 17.66 13.76 23.17
N ILE A 92 16.96 12.76 22.63
CA ILE A 92 16.87 11.41 23.18
C ILE A 92 17.46 10.39 22.19
N PRO A 93 17.91 9.20 22.63
CA PRO A 93 18.41 8.16 21.72
C PRO A 93 17.32 7.63 20.78
N ILE A 94 17.70 7.10 19.62
CA ILE A 94 16.78 6.39 18.71
C ILE A 94 16.11 5.24 19.44
N ASN A 95 14.81 5.02 19.18
CA ASN A 95 14.09 3.88 19.70
C ASN A 95 14.61 2.57 19.08
N PRO A 96 15.27 1.68 19.85
CA PRO A 96 15.85 0.46 19.30
C PRO A 96 14.80 -0.53 18.76
N VAL A 97 13.53 -0.42 19.20
CA VAL A 97 12.43 -1.25 18.70
C VAL A 97 12.16 -0.99 17.21
N ASN A 98 12.36 0.24 16.74
CA ASN A 98 12.15 0.59 15.33
C ASN A 98 13.36 0.25 14.45
N GLY A 99 14.49 -0.13 15.05
CA GLY A 99 15.74 -0.47 14.37
C GLY A 99 16.89 0.49 14.70
N ALA A 100 18.07 0.15 14.18
CA ALA A 100 19.28 0.94 14.37
C ALA A 100 19.58 1.83 13.15
N GLU A 101 20.29 2.93 13.42
CA GLU A 101 20.95 3.71 12.38
C GLU A 101 22.02 2.86 11.69
N ARG A 102 22.03 2.88 10.35
CA ARG A 102 22.91 2.04 9.52
C ARG A 102 23.29 2.75 8.23
N PRO A 103 24.36 2.31 7.54
CA PRO A 103 24.68 2.80 6.21
C PRO A 103 23.53 2.59 5.24
N ARG A 104 23.35 3.55 4.35
CA ARG A 104 22.23 3.58 3.43
C ARG A 104 22.42 2.51 2.35
N PRO A 105 21.48 1.56 2.22
CA PRO A 105 21.53 0.61 1.13
C PRO A 105 20.81 1.13 -0.12
N VAL A 106 21.15 0.53 -1.25
CA VAL A 106 20.37 0.59 -2.48
C VAL A 106 19.96 -0.83 -2.86
N ALA A 107 18.74 -0.98 -3.34
CA ALA A 107 18.26 -2.27 -3.82
C ALA A 107 19.04 -2.68 -5.07
N PHE A 108 19.35 -3.96 -5.18
CA PHE A 108 19.94 -4.60 -6.34
C PHE A 108 19.07 -5.80 -6.71
N ILE A 109 18.65 -5.87 -7.97
CA ILE A 109 17.84 -6.98 -8.48
C ILE A 109 18.77 -7.87 -9.32
N ASP A 110 18.86 -9.16 -8.99
CA ASP A 110 19.51 -10.13 -9.85
C ASP A 110 18.60 -10.42 -11.06
N GLU A 111 19.00 -9.92 -12.23
CA GLU A 111 18.23 -10.07 -13.46
C GLU A 111 18.10 -11.52 -13.92
N SER A 112 19.02 -12.41 -13.53
CA SER A 112 18.99 -13.83 -13.92
C SER A 112 17.89 -14.62 -13.20
N LEU A 113 17.49 -14.15 -12.01
CA LEU A 113 16.44 -14.75 -11.18
C LEU A 113 15.09 -14.04 -11.33
N CYS A 114 15.08 -12.79 -11.82
CA CYS A 114 13.88 -11.99 -11.93
C CYS A 114 12.88 -12.55 -12.95
N ILE A 115 11.69 -12.95 -12.49
CA ILE A 115 10.61 -13.47 -13.35
C ILE A 115 9.67 -12.40 -13.92
N GLY A 116 9.94 -11.11 -13.67
CA GLY A 116 9.11 -10.03 -14.19
C GLY A 116 7.69 -9.95 -13.59
N CYS A 117 7.50 -10.31 -12.31
CA CYS A 117 6.18 -10.36 -11.66
C CYS A 117 5.57 -8.98 -11.31
N THR A 118 6.37 -7.90 -11.34
CA THR A 118 5.99 -6.49 -11.04
C THR A 118 5.62 -6.16 -9.59
N LEU A 119 5.61 -7.12 -8.66
CA LEU A 119 5.24 -6.87 -7.25
C LEU A 119 6.18 -5.87 -6.56
N CYS A 120 7.48 -5.94 -6.83
CA CYS A 120 8.47 -5.01 -6.30
C CYS A 120 8.23 -3.56 -6.78
N MET A 121 7.83 -3.39 -8.05
CA MET A 121 7.50 -2.08 -8.62
C MET A 121 6.28 -1.46 -7.94
N GLN A 122 5.26 -2.27 -7.66
CA GLN A 122 4.08 -1.81 -6.92
C GLN A 122 4.41 -1.42 -5.47
N ALA A 123 5.41 -2.04 -4.86
CA ALA A 123 5.85 -1.73 -3.50
C ALA A 123 6.80 -0.52 -3.42
N CYS A 124 7.42 -0.10 -4.52
CA CYS A 124 8.39 0.99 -4.52
C CYS A 124 7.69 2.34 -4.34
N PRO A 125 7.94 3.09 -3.25
CA PRO A 125 7.24 4.35 -2.99
C PRO A 125 7.69 5.49 -3.92
N VAL A 126 8.86 5.39 -4.54
CA VAL A 126 9.47 6.47 -5.34
C VAL A 126 9.64 6.10 -6.81
N ASP A 127 9.03 5.00 -7.26
CA ASP A 127 9.11 4.48 -8.62
C ASP A 127 10.57 4.32 -9.14
N ALA A 128 11.47 3.88 -8.26
CA ALA A 128 12.89 3.65 -8.60
C ALA A 128 13.16 2.34 -9.37
N ILE A 129 12.14 1.50 -9.57
CA ILE A 129 12.25 0.20 -10.25
C ILE A 129 11.72 0.33 -11.67
N VAL A 130 12.54 -0.03 -12.65
CA VAL A 130 12.18 0.00 -14.08
C VAL A 130 12.06 -1.42 -14.59
N GLY A 131 11.03 -1.68 -15.41
CA GLY A 131 10.77 -2.96 -16.02
C GLY A 131 9.35 -3.02 -16.58
N ALA A 132 8.89 -4.21 -16.94
CA ALA A 132 7.53 -4.44 -17.44
C ALA A 132 7.08 -5.86 -17.04
N PRO A 133 5.76 -6.16 -17.12
CA PRO A 133 5.29 -7.53 -16.94
C PRO A 133 6.04 -8.51 -17.84
N LYS A 134 6.56 -9.59 -17.26
CA LYS A 134 7.36 -10.63 -17.95
C LYS A 134 8.69 -10.12 -18.53
N GLN A 135 9.18 -8.98 -18.06
CA GLN A 135 10.51 -8.45 -18.37
C GLN A 135 11.32 -8.31 -17.07
N MET A 136 12.65 -8.45 -17.18
CA MET A 136 13.54 -8.25 -16.03
C MET A 136 13.44 -6.82 -15.50
N HIS A 137 13.47 -6.69 -14.19
CA HIS A 137 13.42 -5.41 -13.51
C HIS A 137 14.83 -4.99 -13.08
N THR A 138 15.10 -3.69 -13.07
CA THR A 138 16.35 -3.12 -12.57
C THR A 138 16.08 -1.86 -11.74
N ILE A 139 17.08 -1.44 -10.96
CA ILE A 139 16.97 -0.31 -10.03
C ILE A 139 17.70 0.90 -10.58
N VAL A 140 17.00 2.04 -10.66
CA VAL A 140 17.63 3.34 -10.87
C VAL A 140 18.20 3.81 -9.53
N LYS A 141 19.50 3.59 -9.34
CA LYS A 141 20.20 3.76 -8.05
C LYS A 141 19.98 5.13 -7.42
N ASP A 142 19.99 6.19 -8.24
CA ASP A 142 19.86 7.58 -7.79
C ASP A 142 18.46 7.91 -7.25
N LEU A 143 17.44 7.14 -7.67
CA LEU A 143 16.07 7.33 -7.20
C LEU A 143 15.74 6.45 -5.99
N CYS A 144 16.49 5.37 -5.77
CA CYS A 144 16.22 4.43 -4.69
C CYS A 144 16.50 5.08 -3.34
N THR A 145 15.50 5.09 -2.43
CA THR A 145 15.65 5.63 -1.07
C THR A 145 16.25 4.63 -0.08
N GLY A 146 16.38 3.36 -0.44
CA GLY A 146 16.84 2.31 0.49
C GLY A 146 15.79 1.90 1.53
N CYS A 147 14.51 1.94 1.16
CA CYS A 147 13.38 1.67 2.06
C CYS A 147 13.15 0.18 2.36
N ASP A 148 13.79 -0.73 1.62
CA ASP A 148 13.67 -2.19 1.72
C ASP A 148 12.26 -2.77 1.41
N LEU A 149 11.25 -1.94 1.10
CA LEU A 149 9.86 -2.38 0.89
C LEU A 149 9.67 -3.36 -0.28
N CYS A 150 10.60 -3.37 -1.24
CA CYS A 150 10.54 -4.24 -2.41
C CYS A 150 11.00 -5.69 -2.14
N VAL A 151 11.70 -5.95 -1.03
CA VAL A 151 12.28 -7.26 -0.72
C VAL A 151 11.19 -8.28 -0.42
N ALA A 152 10.33 -8.01 0.57
CA ALA A 152 9.32 -8.96 1.02
C ALA A 152 8.29 -9.38 -0.07
N PRO A 153 7.85 -8.48 -0.99
CA PRO A 153 6.96 -8.87 -2.08
C PRO A 153 7.60 -9.72 -3.19
N CYS A 154 8.93 -9.89 -3.22
CA CYS A 154 9.59 -10.65 -4.28
C CYS A 154 9.43 -12.17 -4.07
N PRO A 155 8.69 -12.89 -4.95
CA PRO A 155 8.39 -14.30 -4.75
C PRO A 155 9.58 -15.23 -5.02
N VAL A 156 10.61 -14.72 -5.69
CA VAL A 156 11.83 -15.45 -6.08
C VAL A 156 13.07 -14.98 -5.32
N ASP A 157 12.88 -14.05 -4.37
CA ASP A 157 13.95 -13.52 -3.51
C ASP A 157 15.19 -13.00 -4.27
N CYS A 158 14.98 -12.38 -5.43
CA CYS A 158 16.07 -11.89 -6.29
C CYS A 158 16.59 -10.50 -5.91
N ILE A 159 16.23 -9.95 -4.73
CA ILE A 159 16.54 -8.56 -4.36
C ILE A 159 17.45 -8.51 -3.15
N ALA A 160 18.63 -7.92 -3.30
CA ALA A 160 19.57 -7.66 -2.23
C ALA A 160 19.64 -6.16 -1.89
N MET A 161 19.84 -5.82 -0.62
CA MET A 161 20.05 -4.45 -0.17
C MET A 161 21.55 -4.21 0.05
N ILE A 162 22.20 -3.49 -0.86
CA ILE A 162 23.65 -3.29 -0.86
C ILE A 162 23.98 -1.94 -0.21
N PRO A 163 24.74 -1.88 0.90
CA PRO A 163 25.18 -0.62 1.49
C PRO A 163 26.15 0.10 0.55
N ILE A 164 25.83 1.34 0.15
CA ILE A 164 26.65 2.12 -0.80
C ILE A 164 27.38 3.30 -0.16
N THR A 165 27.03 3.68 1.07
CA THR A 165 27.58 4.87 1.75
C THR A 165 28.74 4.56 2.69
N GLY A 166 29.31 3.35 2.62
CA GLY A 166 30.42 2.93 3.48
C GLY A 166 30.04 3.02 4.96
N THR A 167 30.69 3.89 5.71
CA THR A 167 30.42 4.14 7.13
C THR A 167 29.47 5.31 7.39
N ALA A 168 29.13 6.11 6.38
CA ALA A 168 28.22 7.23 6.55
C ALA A 168 26.79 6.71 6.78
N THR A 169 26.08 7.32 7.73
CA THR A 169 24.71 6.97 8.16
C THR A 169 23.85 8.23 8.26
N GLY A 170 22.55 8.07 8.52
CA GLY A 170 21.65 9.20 8.75
C GLY A 170 21.72 10.25 7.64
N TRP A 171 21.94 11.50 8.04
CA TRP A 171 22.04 12.64 7.12
C TRP A 171 23.41 12.83 6.48
N ASP A 172 24.46 12.20 7.00
CA ASP A 172 25.78 12.15 6.32
C ASP A 172 25.71 11.28 5.06
N ALA A 173 24.82 10.29 5.06
CA ALA A 173 24.57 9.38 3.93
C ALA A 173 23.44 9.83 3.00
N TRP A 174 22.63 10.80 3.42
CA TRP A 174 21.39 11.20 2.74
C TRP A 174 21.11 12.67 2.97
N THR A 175 21.33 13.51 1.96
CA THR A 175 21.24 14.96 2.11
C THR A 175 19.79 15.45 2.16
N GLN A 176 19.60 16.71 2.57
CA GLN A 176 18.27 17.33 2.56
C GLN A 176 17.69 17.39 1.14
N GLU A 177 18.52 17.71 0.14
CA GLU A 177 18.10 17.77 -1.26
C GLU A 177 17.59 16.40 -1.74
N GLN A 178 18.29 15.32 -1.38
CA GLN A 178 17.87 13.96 -1.72
C GLN A 178 16.54 13.57 -1.06
N ALA A 179 16.34 13.96 0.20
CA ALA A 179 15.07 13.76 0.91
C ALA A 179 13.92 14.54 0.24
N ASP A 180 14.16 15.79 -0.13
CA ASP A 180 13.17 16.64 -0.78
C ASP A 180 12.79 16.09 -2.16
N GLU A 181 13.77 15.68 -2.97
CA GLU A 181 13.49 15.03 -4.25
C GLU A 181 12.73 13.70 -4.08
N ALA A 182 13.06 12.90 -3.07
CA ALA A 182 12.34 11.67 -2.76
C ALA A 182 10.89 11.93 -2.38
N ARG A 183 10.61 13.00 -1.61
CA ARG A 183 9.24 13.43 -1.33
C ARG A 183 8.50 13.80 -2.61
N VAL A 184 9.13 14.58 -3.50
CA VAL A 184 8.50 14.97 -4.78
C VAL A 184 8.14 13.73 -5.59
N ARG A 185 9.02 12.74 -5.67
CA ARG A 185 8.75 11.46 -6.38
C ARG A 185 7.60 10.70 -5.73
N TYR A 186 7.60 10.56 -4.40
CA TYR A 186 6.52 9.92 -3.66
C TYR A 186 5.18 10.61 -3.89
N GLY A 187 5.13 11.95 -3.81
CA GLY A 187 3.92 12.72 -4.07
C GLY A 187 3.39 12.55 -5.49
N ARG A 188 4.27 12.54 -6.51
CA ARG A 188 3.89 12.26 -7.90
C ARG A 188 3.29 10.87 -8.07
N ARG A 189 3.88 9.86 -7.42
CA ARG A 189 3.37 8.49 -7.44
C ARG A 189 2.00 8.39 -6.79
N GLU A 190 1.83 8.96 -5.60
CA GLU A 190 0.53 8.95 -4.90
C GLU A 190 -0.56 9.64 -5.72
N ALA A 191 -0.25 10.78 -6.34
CA ALA A 191 -1.18 11.47 -7.25
C ALA A 191 -1.57 10.62 -8.47
N ARG A 192 -0.60 9.90 -9.05
CA ARG A 192 -0.85 8.97 -10.16
C ARG A 192 -1.75 7.83 -9.71
N LEU A 193 -1.44 7.16 -8.60
CA LEU A 193 -2.24 6.06 -8.06
C LEU A 193 -3.65 6.49 -7.66
N ALA A 194 -3.81 7.69 -7.10
CA ALA A 194 -5.12 8.26 -6.79
C ALA A 194 -5.95 8.43 -8.08
N SER A 195 -5.36 9.06 -9.10
CA SER A 195 -6.03 9.26 -10.39
C SER A 195 -6.42 7.92 -11.05
N GLU A 196 -5.57 6.91 -10.97
CA GLU A 196 -5.85 5.56 -11.48
C GLU A 196 -6.99 4.88 -10.72
N ARG A 197 -7.03 4.99 -9.38
CA ARG A 197 -8.12 4.47 -8.54
C ARG A 197 -9.44 5.17 -8.83
N ASP A 198 -9.46 6.50 -8.88
CA ASP A 198 -10.65 7.29 -9.15
C ASP A 198 -11.23 6.96 -10.54
N ALA A 199 -10.36 6.82 -11.55
CA ALA A 199 -10.76 6.39 -12.88
C ALA A 199 -11.31 4.96 -12.89
N ALA A 200 -10.71 4.03 -12.13
CA ALA A 200 -11.22 2.67 -12.01
C ALA A 200 -12.59 2.62 -11.32
N GLU A 201 -12.77 3.40 -10.25
CA GLU A 201 -14.04 3.53 -9.55
C GLU A 201 -15.12 4.14 -10.45
N ALA A 202 -14.81 5.21 -11.19
CA ALA A 202 -15.73 5.83 -12.13
C ALA A 202 -16.18 4.85 -13.23
N ARG A 203 -15.24 4.06 -13.80
CA ARG A 203 -15.59 3.00 -14.76
C ARG A 203 -16.46 1.91 -14.13
N ALA A 204 -16.18 1.52 -12.89
CA ALA A 204 -16.97 0.53 -12.18
C ALA A 204 -18.38 1.04 -11.85
N ALA A 205 -18.51 2.31 -11.44
CA ALA A 205 -19.77 2.97 -11.21
C ALA A 205 -20.61 3.08 -12.49
N ALA A 206 -20.01 3.47 -13.61
CA ALA A 206 -20.67 3.52 -14.92
C ALA A 206 -21.18 2.14 -15.35
N ARG A 207 -20.37 1.08 -15.17
CA ARG A 207 -20.81 -0.31 -15.43
C ARG A 207 -21.97 -0.74 -14.54
N ARG A 208 -21.97 -0.38 -13.25
CA ARG A 208 -23.08 -0.67 -12.33
C ARG A 208 -24.36 0.07 -12.74
N ALA A 209 -24.25 1.35 -13.08
CA ALA A 209 -25.39 2.15 -13.55
C ALA A 209 -26.01 1.59 -14.84
N ALA A 210 -25.18 1.12 -15.78
CA ALA A 210 -25.63 0.48 -17.01
C ALA A 210 -26.23 -0.93 -16.82
N ALA A 211 -25.88 -1.63 -15.74
CA ALA A 211 -26.33 -3.00 -15.46
C ALA A 211 -27.58 -3.07 -14.56
N SER A 212 -27.99 -1.97 -13.92
CA SER A 212 -29.26 -1.91 -13.20
C SER A 212 -30.41 -1.93 -14.22
N PRO A 213 -31.32 -2.93 -14.19
CA PRO A 213 -32.49 -2.90 -15.05
C PRO A 213 -33.31 -1.67 -14.68
N ALA A 214 -33.58 -0.82 -15.67
CA ALA A 214 -34.61 0.18 -15.55
C ALA A 214 -35.90 -0.54 -15.11
N SER A 215 -36.29 -0.34 -13.86
CA SER A 215 -37.68 -0.56 -13.45
C SER A 215 -38.51 0.38 -14.33
N SER A 216 -39.08 -0.16 -15.41
CA SER A 216 -39.95 0.56 -16.32
C SER A 216 -41.12 1.18 -15.54
N PRO A 217 -41.43 2.48 -15.73
CA PRO A 217 -42.71 3.02 -15.31
C PRO A 217 -43.73 2.63 -16.37
N ALA A 218 -44.42 1.50 -16.19
CA ALA A 218 -45.51 1.12 -17.08
C ALA A 218 -46.56 0.30 -16.33
N SER A 219 -47.48 1.00 -15.64
CA SER A 219 -48.93 0.77 -15.71
C SER A 219 -49.66 1.71 -14.74
N SER A 220 -49.96 2.93 -15.20
CA SER A 220 -51.03 3.75 -14.62
C SER A 220 -51.74 4.52 -15.72
N GLU A 221 -52.39 3.81 -16.63
CA GLU A 221 -53.41 4.41 -17.50
C GLU A 221 -54.49 3.37 -17.80
N ALA A 222 -55.45 3.27 -16.88
CA ALA A 222 -56.81 2.81 -17.14
C ALA A 222 -57.69 3.19 -15.95
N ALA A 223 -57.97 4.47 -15.81
CA ALA A 223 -59.05 4.97 -14.95
C ALA A 223 -59.79 6.10 -15.68
N SER A 224 -60.77 5.73 -16.50
CA SER A 224 -61.93 6.59 -16.74
C SER A 224 -63.15 5.75 -17.09
N ALA A 225 -64.10 5.72 -16.16
CA ALA A 225 -65.55 5.85 -16.35
C ALA A 225 -66.35 4.92 -15.42
N ALA A 226 -66.98 5.59 -14.44
CA ALA A 226 -68.08 5.25 -13.55
C ALA A 226 -68.90 3.96 -13.82
N SER A 227 -69.24 3.25 -12.75
CA SER A 227 -70.61 3.31 -12.19
C SER A 227 -70.67 2.68 -10.80
N ALA A 228 -71.71 3.06 -10.07
CA ALA A 228 -71.87 2.96 -8.63
C ALA A 228 -72.40 1.61 -8.12
N ALA A 229 -72.23 1.45 -6.81
CA ALA A 229 -73.01 0.64 -5.87
C ALA A 229 -72.87 -0.90 -5.93
N SER A 230 -72.27 -1.49 -4.89
CA SER A 230 -73.04 -2.01 -3.75
C SER A 230 -72.17 -2.74 -2.73
N SER A 231 -72.35 -2.31 -1.47
CA SER A 231 -72.41 -3.07 -0.21
C SER A 231 -71.39 -4.17 0.17
N ALA A 232 -70.84 -3.92 1.36
CA ALA A 232 -70.71 -4.84 2.51
C ALA A 232 -69.43 -5.70 2.65
N GLY A 233 -68.71 -5.44 3.74
CA GLY A 233 -68.41 -6.50 4.71
C GLY A 233 -66.95 -6.86 4.95
N SER A 234 -66.44 -6.38 6.08
CA SER A 234 -65.58 -7.09 7.05
C SER A 234 -64.05 -7.19 6.89
N THR A 235 -63.41 -6.53 7.87
CA THR A 235 -62.32 -7.00 8.76
C THR A 235 -60.90 -7.26 8.22
N ALA A 236 -60.02 -6.33 8.61
CA ALA A 236 -58.69 -6.50 9.24
C ALA A 236 -57.82 -7.73 8.88
N THR A 237 -56.56 -7.46 8.49
CA THR A 237 -55.33 -7.77 9.26
C THR A 237 -54.07 -7.52 8.40
N ALA A 238 -53.11 -6.74 8.90
CA ALA A 238 -51.73 -6.70 8.39
C ALA A 238 -50.93 -7.88 9.00
N PRO A 239 -49.87 -8.39 8.35
CA PRO A 239 -48.55 -7.87 8.70
C PRO A 239 -47.46 -7.94 7.60
N GLY A 240 -46.38 -7.18 7.82
CA GLY A 240 -45.02 -7.66 7.57
C GLY A 240 -44.27 -7.15 6.34
N ALA A 241 -43.63 -5.99 6.47
CA ALA A 241 -42.63 -5.51 5.52
C ALA A 241 -41.30 -6.28 5.68
N ALA A 242 -40.83 -6.93 4.62
CA ALA A 242 -39.50 -7.52 4.52
C ALA A 242 -38.57 -6.56 3.73
N THR A 243 -37.38 -6.32 4.27
CA THR A 243 -36.36 -5.40 3.73
C THR A 243 -35.65 -6.02 2.51
N PRO A 244 -35.46 -5.30 1.39
CA PRO A 244 -34.97 -5.86 0.12
C PRO A 244 -33.46 -6.23 0.08
N GLY A 245 -32.72 -6.05 1.18
CA GLY A 245 -31.28 -6.36 1.27
C GLY A 245 -30.95 -7.83 1.59
N SER A 246 -31.82 -8.53 2.33
CA SER A 246 -31.58 -9.92 2.75
C SER A 246 -31.59 -10.90 1.58
N ASP A 247 -32.43 -10.65 0.57
CA ASP A 247 -32.61 -11.54 -0.56
C ASP A 247 -31.40 -11.54 -1.49
N ALA A 248 -30.71 -10.41 -1.64
CA ALA A 248 -29.51 -10.32 -2.48
C ALA A 248 -28.32 -11.03 -1.85
N GLU A 249 -28.18 -10.96 -0.52
CA GLU A 249 -27.12 -11.65 0.21
C GLU A 249 -27.40 -13.15 0.33
N ALA A 250 -28.65 -13.54 0.55
CA ALA A 250 -29.09 -14.94 0.54
C ALA A 250 -28.88 -15.60 -0.83
N LYS A 251 -29.20 -14.90 -1.92
CA LYS A 251 -28.93 -15.37 -3.30
C LYS A 251 -27.43 -15.56 -3.54
N LYS A 252 -26.58 -14.63 -3.09
CA LYS A 252 -25.11 -14.77 -3.22
C LYS A 252 -24.59 -15.97 -2.44
N LYS A 253 -25.04 -16.18 -1.20
CA LYS A 253 -24.66 -17.34 -0.37
C LYS A 253 -25.08 -18.66 -1.03
N ALA A 254 -26.32 -18.75 -1.53
CA ALA A 254 -26.82 -19.93 -2.23
C ALA A 254 -26.04 -20.23 -3.54
N ILE A 255 -25.64 -19.20 -4.29
CA ILE A 255 -24.83 -19.38 -5.51
C ILE A 255 -23.43 -19.90 -5.18
N ILE A 256 -22.79 -19.37 -4.12
CA ILE A 256 -21.47 -19.81 -3.66
C ILE A 256 -21.54 -21.25 -3.16
N GLU A 257 -22.55 -21.59 -2.37
CA GLU A 257 -22.76 -22.94 -1.85
C GLU A 257 -22.99 -23.95 -2.98
N ALA A 258 -23.87 -23.63 -3.94
CA ALA A 258 -24.10 -24.47 -5.10
C ALA A 258 -22.84 -24.61 -5.99
N ALA A 259 -21.98 -23.59 -6.05
CA ALA A 259 -20.70 -23.68 -6.75
C ALA A 259 -19.70 -24.60 -6.03
N LEU A 260 -19.63 -24.50 -4.70
CA LEU A 260 -18.79 -25.37 -3.87
C LEU A 260 -19.24 -26.82 -3.92
N GLU A 261 -20.55 -27.08 -3.90
CA GLU A 261 -21.10 -28.43 -4.02
C GLU A 261 -20.80 -29.05 -5.40
N ARG A 262 -20.98 -28.27 -6.48
CA ARG A 262 -20.57 -28.70 -7.83
C ARG A 262 -19.08 -28.99 -7.90
N ALA A 263 -18.24 -28.18 -7.26
CA ALA A 263 -16.79 -28.41 -7.21
C ALA A 263 -16.43 -29.67 -6.42
N ARG A 264 -17.09 -29.93 -5.28
CA ARG A 264 -16.93 -31.14 -4.47
C ARG A 264 -17.35 -32.39 -5.24
N ARG A 265 -18.51 -32.36 -5.90
CA ARG A 265 -18.99 -33.46 -6.74
C ARG A 265 -18.04 -33.73 -7.91
N LYS A 266 -17.61 -32.69 -8.62
CA LYS A 266 -16.64 -32.82 -9.72
C LYS A 266 -15.28 -33.35 -9.22
N LYS A 267 -14.84 -32.97 -8.02
CA LYS A 267 -13.61 -33.50 -7.40
C LYS A 267 -13.77 -34.97 -7.02
N ALA A 268 -14.91 -35.37 -6.46
CA ALA A 268 -15.21 -36.77 -6.15
C ALA A 268 -15.29 -37.63 -7.43
N GLU A 269 -16.00 -37.17 -8.47
CA GLU A 269 -16.06 -37.83 -9.78
C GLU A 269 -14.68 -37.94 -10.44
N MET A 270 -13.84 -36.91 -10.33
CA MET A 270 -12.47 -36.95 -10.85
C MET A 270 -11.56 -37.87 -10.03
N ALA A 271 -11.77 -37.98 -8.72
CA ALA A 271 -11.05 -38.91 -7.84
C ALA A 271 -11.44 -40.37 -8.11
N GLU A 272 -12.73 -40.68 -8.27
CA GLU A 272 -13.22 -42.01 -8.64
C GLU A 272 -12.72 -42.46 -10.01
N ARG A 273 -12.56 -41.52 -10.96
CA ARG A 273 -12.01 -41.79 -12.29
C ARG A 273 -10.47 -41.84 -12.32
N GLY A 274 -9.79 -41.66 -11.18
CA GLY A 274 -8.33 -41.66 -11.09
C GLY A 274 -7.66 -40.53 -11.89
N VAL A 275 -8.38 -39.44 -12.17
CA VAL A 275 -7.89 -38.26 -12.88
C VAL A 275 -7.80 -37.09 -11.89
N GLY A 276 -6.93 -37.23 -10.89
CA GLY A 276 -6.44 -36.11 -10.07
C GLY A 276 -5.40 -35.28 -10.82
N PRO A 277 -4.98 -34.10 -10.29
CA PRO A 277 -3.85 -33.37 -10.84
C PRO A 277 -2.60 -34.25 -10.80
N ARG A 278 -2.18 -34.77 -11.95
CA ARG A 278 -1.06 -35.73 -12.09
C ARG A 278 0.33 -35.14 -11.84
N ASN A 279 0.42 -34.06 -11.06
CA ASN A 279 1.63 -33.25 -10.90
C ASN A 279 2.13 -33.15 -9.46
N THR A 280 1.50 -33.85 -8.51
CA THR A 280 1.93 -33.90 -7.10
C THR A 280 2.22 -35.31 -6.61
N GLU A 281 1.79 -36.34 -7.33
CA GLU A 281 1.94 -37.73 -6.94
C GLU A 281 2.78 -38.42 -8.02
N ASN A 282 4.02 -38.78 -7.66
CA ASN A 282 5.12 -39.27 -8.51
C ASN A 282 5.99 -38.20 -9.20
N VAL A 283 6.38 -37.15 -8.47
CA VAL A 283 7.50 -36.30 -8.90
C VAL A 283 8.83 -37.01 -8.67
N SER A 284 9.83 -36.76 -9.54
CA SER A 284 11.17 -37.31 -9.36
C SER A 284 11.77 -36.87 -8.02
N ALA A 285 12.69 -37.66 -7.46
CA ALA A 285 13.33 -37.37 -6.17
C ALA A 285 13.90 -35.95 -6.06
N ASP A 286 14.48 -35.41 -7.15
CA ASP A 286 15.02 -34.05 -7.18
C ASP A 286 13.93 -32.97 -7.06
N VAL A 287 12.77 -33.20 -7.66
CA VAL A 287 11.62 -32.29 -7.57
C VAL A 287 10.97 -32.40 -6.19
N GLN A 288 10.94 -33.60 -5.61
CA GLN A 288 10.47 -33.79 -4.24
C GLN A 288 11.37 -33.01 -3.25
N ALA A 289 12.70 -33.10 -3.39
CA ALA A 289 13.62 -32.34 -2.55
C ALA A 289 13.45 -30.81 -2.69
N GLN A 290 13.09 -30.32 -3.89
CA GLN A 290 12.79 -28.90 -4.11
C GLN A 290 11.49 -28.46 -3.41
N ILE A 291 10.47 -29.32 -3.41
CA ILE A 291 9.22 -29.09 -2.69
C ILE A 291 9.48 -29.04 -1.18
N ASP A 292 10.19 -30.03 -0.65
CA ASP A 292 10.49 -30.13 0.78
C ASP A 292 11.33 -28.93 1.26
N ALA A 293 12.30 -28.48 0.45
CA ALA A 293 13.09 -27.29 0.74
C ALA A 293 12.25 -26.01 0.72
N ALA A 294 11.27 -25.90 -0.17
CA ALA A 294 10.35 -24.76 -0.23
C ALA A 294 9.39 -24.76 0.98
N GLU A 295 8.88 -25.91 1.39
CA GLU A 295 8.02 -26.06 2.55
C GLU A 295 8.77 -25.79 3.86
N ALA A 296 10.01 -26.25 3.99
CA ALA A 296 10.87 -25.92 5.14
C ALA A 296 11.13 -24.41 5.25
N ARG A 297 11.32 -23.70 4.12
CA ARG A 297 11.42 -22.23 4.10
C ARG A 297 10.11 -21.57 4.55
N ARG A 298 8.96 -22.06 4.08
CA ARG A 298 7.63 -21.53 4.47
C ARG A 298 7.32 -21.77 5.95
N HIS A 299 7.70 -22.93 6.49
CA HIS A 299 7.55 -23.26 7.91
C HIS A 299 8.43 -22.34 8.78
N ARG A 300 9.68 -22.08 8.37
CA ARG A 300 10.57 -21.12 9.04
C ARG A 300 9.99 -19.68 9.03
N LEU A 301 9.20 -19.34 8.03
CA LEU A 301 8.51 -18.05 7.89
C LEU A 301 7.10 -18.03 8.51
N GLY A 302 6.62 -19.14 9.08
CA GLY A 302 5.31 -19.23 9.75
C GLY A 302 4.08 -19.26 8.84
N VAL A 303 4.20 -19.58 7.55
CA VAL A 303 3.10 -19.46 6.54
C VAL A 303 2.45 -20.83 6.21
N GLY A 304 2.33 -21.73 7.20
CA GLY A 304 1.96 -23.13 6.97
C GLY A 304 0.71 -23.68 7.68
N GLU A 305 0.31 -23.14 8.83
CA GLU A 305 -0.53 -23.90 9.78
C GLU A 305 -1.93 -23.29 10.00
N SER A 306 -2.64 -22.97 8.92
CA SER A 306 -4.01 -22.41 9.03
C SER A 306 -5.04 -23.04 8.10
N ALA A 307 -4.71 -24.12 7.39
CA ALA A 307 -5.57 -24.63 6.32
C ALA A 307 -6.13 -26.05 6.52
N GLN A 308 -5.95 -26.71 7.67
CA GLN A 308 -6.40 -28.11 7.81
C GLN A 308 -7.34 -28.44 8.97
N ASN A 309 -7.53 -27.58 9.99
CA ASN A 309 -8.53 -27.85 11.02
C ASN A 309 -9.48 -26.67 11.15
N GLY A 310 -10.70 -26.85 10.65
CA GLY A 310 -11.81 -25.94 10.91
C GLY A 310 -12.30 -26.14 12.35
N GLU A 311 -11.69 -25.44 13.29
CA GLU A 311 -12.19 -25.33 14.66
C GLU A 311 -12.07 -23.86 15.11
N PRO A 312 -13.15 -23.24 15.60
CA PRO A 312 -13.08 -21.85 16.04
C PRO A 312 -12.25 -21.75 17.33
N ALA A 313 -11.29 -20.82 17.34
CA ALA A 313 -10.46 -20.53 18.51
C ALA A 313 -11.32 -20.28 19.76
N PRO A 314 -11.02 -20.91 20.91
CA PRO A 314 -11.74 -20.61 22.14
C PRO A 314 -11.39 -19.19 22.61
N ALA A 315 -12.44 -18.40 22.88
CA ALA A 315 -12.32 -17.06 23.43
C ALA A 315 -11.58 -17.06 24.78
N PRO A 316 -10.79 -16.03 25.11
CA PRO A 316 -10.10 -15.97 26.39
C PRO A 316 -11.11 -15.85 27.55
N HIS A 317 -11.11 -16.87 28.41
CA HIS A 317 -11.87 -16.90 29.66
C HIS A 317 -11.33 -15.79 30.57
N ARG A 318 -12.13 -14.74 30.78
CA ARG A 318 -11.90 -13.75 31.83
C ARG A 318 -12.31 -14.38 33.15
N ASP A 319 -11.35 -14.90 33.91
CA ASP A 319 -11.60 -15.24 35.30
C ASP A 319 -11.71 -13.94 36.10
N ASN A 320 -12.91 -13.70 36.62
CA ASN A 320 -13.27 -12.52 37.40
C ASN A 320 -13.60 -13.00 38.81
N THR A 321 -12.57 -13.41 39.54
CA THR A 321 -12.68 -13.68 40.97
C THR A 321 -12.26 -12.44 41.75
N ARG A 322 -13.27 -11.63 42.10
CA ARG A 322 -13.21 -10.67 43.21
C ARG A 322 -12.94 -11.45 44.49
N GLY A 323 -11.72 -11.36 45.01
CA GLY A 323 -11.43 -11.66 46.42
C GLY A 323 -11.86 -10.45 47.25
N ASN A 324 -13.01 -10.58 47.91
CA ASN A 324 -13.50 -9.67 48.94
C ASN A 324 -13.45 -10.51 50.21
N ASP A 325 -12.46 -10.30 51.08
CA ASP A 325 -12.45 -10.87 52.44
C ASP A 325 -11.79 -9.85 53.37
N ASP A 326 -12.66 -9.05 53.97
CA ASP A 326 -12.47 -8.38 55.26
C ASP A 326 -12.94 -9.37 56.36
N ASP A 327 -12.38 -9.19 57.55
CA ASP A 327 -12.73 -9.77 58.88
C ASP A 327 -12.09 -11.10 59.39
N THR A 328 -11.06 -10.92 60.25
CA THR A 328 -11.03 -11.20 61.73
C THR A 328 -11.96 -12.31 62.26
N PRO A 329 -11.58 -13.22 63.22
CA PRO A 329 -10.87 -12.88 64.47
C PRO A 329 -9.95 -13.95 65.13
N ALA A 330 -8.99 -13.48 65.95
CA ALA A 330 -8.59 -13.93 67.29
C ALA A 330 -7.16 -13.46 67.63
#